data_AF-A0A510UEI5-F1
#
_entry.id   AF-A0A510UEI5-F1
#
_cell.length_a   1.000
_cell.length_b   1.000
_cell.length_c   1.000
_cell.angle_alpha   90.00
_cell.angle_beta   90.00
_cell.angle_gamma   90.00
#
_symmetry.space_group_name_H-M   'P 1'
#
loop_
_entity.id
_entity.type
_entity.pdbx_description
1 polymer ?
#
loop_
_entity_poly.entity_id
_entity_poly.type
_entity_poly.pdbx_seq_one_letter_code
_entity_poly.pdbx_strand_id
1 'polypeptide(L)'
;MLKQLKRLSLSLLLPLMAALTLSFATPSMANESAAAKSAEKEMTQLAGADIWREVRAGQEGYTTSQWPEHGVLISTAGETWFVLKEKWMSPLGALAIFGSLVMVTLAYFVVGPLKLSKPKTGRKIKRWSRMDRALHWSMAFSFLTLAFSGLCLVYGKHFLKPILPSEIWGMIIYAAKQYHNYMGPIFFILLMCVLLKWWRKSIFNKTDIQWFMKMGGMVGKHKGSHPSAGFSNGGEKAIYWLLIVFGIVVAFSGFVLDFPMFGQLRRDMELSNLVHMLSALILICGFIFHIYIGLFGMEAGLDGMVTGDVDETWAKEHHDLWYHEVKDLPENQPQDKKVD
;
A
#
# COMPACT_ATOMS: atom_id res chain seq x y z
N MET A 1 -2.64 29.42 -37.14
CA MET A 1 -2.20 28.21 -37.87
C MET A 1 -1.37 27.22 -37.03
N LEU A 2 -0.18 27.58 -36.51
CA LEU A 2 0.70 26.62 -35.81
C LEU A 2 0.09 25.95 -34.55
N LYS A 3 -0.72 26.66 -33.76
CA LYS A 3 -1.39 26.10 -32.56
C LYS A 3 -2.53 25.12 -32.90
N GLN A 4 -3.19 25.29 -34.05
CA GLN A 4 -4.23 24.37 -34.52
C GLN A 4 -3.61 23.10 -35.13
N LEU A 5 -2.49 23.23 -35.86
CA LEU A 5 -1.73 22.08 -36.34
C LEU A 5 -1.17 21.21 -35.20
N LYS A 6 -0.62 21.83 -34.14
CA LYS A 6 -0.13 21.09 -32.95
C LYS A 6 -1.23 20.37 -32.17
N ARG A 7 -2.44 20.94 -32.14
CA ARG A 7 -3.60 20.29 -31.49
C ARG A 7 -4.11 19.12 -32.32
N LEU A 8 -4.24 19.29 -33.65
CA LEU A 8 -4.63 18.21 -34.55
C LEU A 8 -3.61 17.06 -34.56
N SER A 9 -2.31 17.36 -34.57
CA SER A 9 -1.27 16.34 -34.56
C SER A 9 -1.28 15.54 -33.26
N LEU A 10 -1.55 16.17 -32.11
CA LEU A 10 -1.60 15.48 -30.82
C LEU A 10 -2.89 14.67 -30.63
N SER A 11 -4.02 15.11 -31.20
CA SER A 11 -5.31 14.40 -31.08
C SER A 11 -5.50 13.28 -32.09
N LEU A 12 -4.79 13.28 -33.23
CA LEU A 12 -4.87 12.23 -34.25
C LEU A 12 -3.66 11.30 -34.28
N LEU A 13 -2.42 11.79 -34.09
CA LEU A 13 -1.26 10.87 -34.11
C LEU A 13 -1.18 9.98 -32.88
N LEU A 14 -1.54 10.46 -31.69
CA LEU A 14 -1.44 9.65 -30.47
C LEU A 14 -2.34 8.40 -30.50
N PRO A 15 -3.64 8.51 -30.84
CA PRO A 15 -4.50 7.32 -30.94
C PRO A 15 -4.13 6.45 -32.15
N LEU A 16 -3.63 7.03 -33.24
CA LEU A 16 -3.18 6.26 -34.41
C LEU A 16 -1.89 5.49 -34.12
N MET A 17 -0.94 6.09 -33.40
CA MET A 17 0.29 5.43 -32.94
C MET A 17 -0.03 4.36 -31.89
N ALA A 18 -0.96 4.63 -30.97
CA ALA A 18 -1.42 3.64 -30.00
C ALA A 18 -2.15 2.46 -30.67
N ALA A 19 -2.99 2.72 -31.68
CA ALA A 19 -3.64 1.69 -32.47
C ALA A 19 -2.62 0.88 -33.29
N LEU A 20 -1.59 1.53 -33.84
CA LEU A 20 -0.52 0.88 -34.58
C LEU A 20 0.36 0.02 -33.65
N THR A 21 0.68 0.46 -32.43
CA THR A 21 1.42 -0.36 -31.45
C THR A 21 0.58 -1.54 -30.93
N LEU A 22 -0.75 -1.39 -30.83
CA LEU A 22 -1.63 -2.53 -30.55
C LEU A 22 -1.75 -3.50 -31.74
N SER A 23 -1.61 -3.02 -32.98
CA SER A 23 -1.71 -3.86 -34.19
C SER A 23 -0.47 -4.71 -34.45
N PHE A 24 0.69 -4.32 -33.89
CA PHE A 24 1.93 -5.11 -33.91
C PHE A 24 2.16 -5.95 -32.66
N ALA A 25 1.27 -5.86 -31.66
CA ALA A 25 1.27 -6.77 -30.52
C ALA A 25 0.58 -8.08 -30.93
N THR A 26 1.28 -8.94 -31.68
CA THR A 26 0.84 -10.33 -31.81
C THR A 26 0.94 -10.97 -30.43
N PRO A 27 -0.15 -11.52 -29.86
CA PRO A 27 0.01 -12.40 -28.73
C PRO A 27 0.86 -13.58 -29.22
N SER A 28 2.07 -13.72 -28.67
CA SER A 28 2.83 -14.95 -28.82
C SER A 28 2.04 -16.04 -28.11
N MET A 29 1.12 -16.67 -28.83
CA MET A 29 0.49 -17.90 -28.39
C MET A 29 1.54 -18.98 -28.58
N ALA A 30 2.26 -19.29 -27.50
CA ALA A 30 3.05 -20.49 -27.44
C ALA A 30 2.14 -21.68 -27.80
N ASN A 31 2.59 -22.51 -28.74
CA ASN A 31 1.86 -23.70 -29.16
C ASN A 31 1.86 -24.73 -28.01
N GLU A 32 0.91 -24.61 -27.08
CA GLU A 32 0.77 -25.43 -25.88
C GLU A 32 0.33 -26.88 -26.15
N SER A 33 0.11 -27.28 -27.41
CA SER A 33 -0.53 -28.56 -27.72
C SER A 33 0.40 -29.79 -27.59
N ALA A 34 1.69 -29.64 -27.86
CA ALA A 34 2.65 -30.77 -27.86
C ALA A 34 3.43 -30.90 -26.55
N ALA A 35 3.89 -29.78 -25.99
CA ALA A 35 4.65 -29.76 -24.74
C ALA A 35 3.77 -30.03 -23.51
N ALA A 36 2.52 -29.55 -23.49
CA ALA A 36 1.61 -29.82 -22.37
C ALA A 36 1.25 -31.31 -22.29
N LYS A 37 1.03 -31.99 -23.43
CA LYS A 37 0.75 -33.43 -23.46
C LYS A 37 1.94 -34.31 -23.08
N SER A 38 3.18 -33.90 -23.38
CA SER A 38 4.36 -34.64 -22.92
C SER A 38 4.64 -34.41 -21.44
N ALA A 39 4.47 -33.18 -20.95
CA ALA A 39 4.59 -32.85 -19.53
C ALA A 39 3.51 -33.57 -18.70
N GLU A 40 2.26 -33.61 -19.17
CA GLU A 40 1.17 -34.33 -18.49
C GLU A 40 1.43 -35.85 -18.47
N LYS A 41 1.94 -36.41 -19.56
CA LYS A 41 2.33 -37.83 -19.65
C LYS A 41 3.54 -38.17 -18.76
N GLU A 42 4.56 -37.31 -18.70
CA GLU A 42 5.71 -37.46 -17.81
C GLU A 42 5.33 -37.25 -16.34
N MET A 43 4.45 -36.30 -16.02
CA MET A 43 3.88 -36.12 -14.68
C MET A 43 3.10 -37.35 -14.22
N THR A 44 2.38 -38.01 -15.13
CA THR A 44 1.64 -39.25 -14.81
C THR A 44 2.60 -40.40 -14.48
N GLN A 45 3.77 -40.45 -15.12
CA GLN A 45 4.83 -41.43 -14.79
C GLN A 45 5.58 -41.08 -13.49
N LEU A 46 5.79 -39.80 -13.20
CA LEU A 46 6.39 -39.31 -11.95
C LEU A 46 5.45 -39.43 -10.73
N ALA A 47 4.15 -39.64 -10.95
CA ALA A 47 3.12 -39.73 -9.91
C ALA A 47 2.86 -41.15 -9.38
N GLY A 48 3.69 -42.14 -9.73
CA GLY A 48 3.58 -43.50 -9.20
C GLY A 48 3.81 -43.59 -7.69
N ALA A 49 3.11 -44.53 -7.01
CA ALA A 49 3.23 -44.71 -5.56
C ALA A 49 4.66 -45.09 -5.10
N ASP A 50 5.46 -45.67 -5.98
CA ASP A 50 6.85 -46.06 -5.73
C ASP A 50 7.79 -44.85 -5.75
N ILE A 51 7.69 -43.95 -6.75
CA ILE A 51 8.43 -42.68 -6.77
C ILE A 51 8.08 -41.84 -5.54
N TRP A 52 6.81 -41.77 -5.16
CA TRP A 52 6.41 -41.10 -3.92
C TRP A 52 7.02 -41.72 -2.65
N ARG A 53 7.32 -43.02 -2.66
CA ARG A 53 7.98 -43.72 -1.55
C ARG A 53 9.47 -43.39 -1.51
N GLU A 54 10.14 -43.41 -2.66
CA GLU A 54 11.55 -43.04 -2.83
C GLU A 54 11.80 -41.57 -2.43
N VAL A 55 10.92 -40.68 -2.90
CA VAL A 55 10.97 -39.25 -2.58
C VAL A 55 10.71 -39.00 -1.09
N ARG A 56 9.74 -39.70 -0.46
CA ARG A 56 9.53 -39.63 1.01
C ARG A 56 10.68 -40.25 1.82
N ALA A 57 11.39 -41.22 1.25
CA ALA A 57 12.57 -41.83 1.84
C ALA A 57 13.83 -40.96 1.70
N GLY A 58 13.73 -39.78 1.06
CA GLY A 58 14.84 -38.85 0.88
C GLY A 58 15.86 -39.30 -0.16
N GLN A 59 15.47 -40.11 -1.15
CA GLN A 59 16.37 -40.48 -2.23
C GLN A 59 16.72 -39.27 -3.10
N GLU A 60 18.02 -39.06 -3.32
CA GLU A 60 18.54 -38.05 -4.22
C GLU A 60 18.56 -38.58 -5.66
N GLY A 61 18.02 -37.79 -6.59
CA GLY A 61 18.09 -38.09 -8.02
C GLY A 61 19.36 -37.54 -8.65
N TYR A 62 19.69 -38.02 -9.84
CA TYR A 62 20.77 -37.46 -10.66
C TYR A 62 20.23 -36.33 -11.55
N THR A 63 20.93 -35.18 -11.57
CA THR A 63 20.66 -34.08 -12.49
C THR A 63 21.97 -33.60 -13.12
N THR A 64 21.94 -33.25 -14.41
CA THR A 64 23.09 -32.61 -15.09
C THR A 64 23.22 -31.13 -14.73
N SER A 65 22.18 -30.54 -14.13
CA SER A 65 22.22 -29.16 -13.69
C SER A 65 23.11 -28.99 -12.46
N GLN A 66 24.02 -28.03 -12.53
CA GLN A 66 24.92 -27.67 -11.44
C GLN A 66 24.38 -26.55 -10.54
N TRP A 67 23.17 -26.05 -10.84
CA TRP A 67 22.53 -25.01 -10.04
C TRP A 67 22.09 -25.54 -8.67
N PRO A 68 22.23 -24.76 -7.59
CA PRO A 68 21.83 -25.19 -6.25
C PRO A 68 20.38 -25.70 -6.21
N GLU A 69 20.13 -26.73 -5.41
CA GLU A 69 18.79 -27.32 -5.17
C GLU A 69 18.16 -28.05 -6.39
N HIS A 70 18.80 -28.12 -7.55
CA HIS A 70 18.23 -28.81 -8.73
C HIS A 70 18.15 -30.34 -8.58
N GLY A 71 18.90 -30.93 -7.63
CA GLY A 71 18.79 -32.34 -7.25
C GLY A 71 17.72 -32.64 -6.19
N VAL A 72 17.02 -31.61 -5.69
CA VAL A 72 16.06 -31.72 -4.58
C VAL A 72 14.63 -31.79 -5.12
N LEU A 73 14.03 -32.97 -5.09
CA LEU A 73 12.67 -33.22 -5.60
C LEU A 73 11.56 -32.65 -4.67
N ILE A 74 11.72 -32.75 -3.35
CA ILE A 74 10.79 -32.17 -2.37
C ILE A 74 11.53 -31.21 -1.44
N SER A 75 11.02 -29.98 -1.35
CA SER A 75 11.43 -29.00 -0.33
C SER A 75 10.54 -29.12 0.90
N THR A 76 11.08 -29.64 2.01
CA THR A 76 10.41 -29.64 3.31
C THR A 76 10.19 -28.21 3.84
N ALA A 77 11.13 -27.31 3.55
CA ALA A 77 10.99 -25.89 3.84
C ALA A 77 9.84 -25.25 3.04
N GLY A 78 9.66 -25.67 1.78
CA GLY A 78 8.57 -25.21 0.92
C GLY A 78 7.19 -25.61 1.42
N GLU A 79 7.05 -26.84 1.92
CA GLU A 79 5.81 -27.27 2.59
C GLU A 79 5.54 -26.44 3.85
N THR A 80 6.58 -26.14 4.63
CA THR A 80 6.46 -25.29 5.82
C THR A 80 6.01 -23.87 5.45
N TRP A 81 6.60 -23.27 4.40
CA TRP A 81 6.18 -21.98 3.87
C TRP A 81 4.73 -22.01 3.40
N PHE A 82 4.32 -23.04 2.66
CA PHE A 82 2.95 -23.20 2.19
C PHE A 82 1.96 -23.26 3.35
N VAL A 83 2.24 -24.07 4.37
CA VAL A 83 1.41 -24.18 5.58
C VAL A 83 1.33 -22.84 6.31
N LEU A 84 2.46 -22.15 6.52
CA LEU A 84 2.47 -20.84 7.17
C LEU A 84 1.65 -19.80 6.40
N LYS A 85 1.81 -19.76 5.08
CA LYS A 85 1.09 -18.81 4.22
C LYS A 85 -0.41 -19.10 4.16
N GLU A 86 -0.78 -20.34 3.86
CA GLU A 86 -2.15 -20.72 3.53
C GLU A 86 -3.01 -20.99 4.77
N LYS A 87 -2.48 -21.69 5.78
CA LYS A 87 -3.26 -22.05 6.97
C LYS A 87 -3.28 -20.97 8.04
N TRP A 88 -2.26 -20.12 8.09
CA TRP A 88 -2.10 -19.13 9.16
C TRP A 88 -2.18 -17.71 8.64
N MET A 89 -1.21 -17.29 7.83
CA MET A 89 -1.04 -15.88 7.49
C MET A 89 -2.19 -15.32 6.64
N SER A 90 -2.69 -16.07 5.66
CA SER A 90 -3.81 -15.62 4.83
C SER A 90 -5.13 -15.53 5.63
N PRO A 91 -5.56 -16.54 6.39
CA PRO A 91 -6.75 -16.41 7.24
C PRO A 91 -6.62 -15.33 8.31
N LEU A 92 -5.49 -15.24 9.02
CA LEU A 92 -5.24 -14.19 10.01
C LEU A 92 -5.17 -12.81 9.36
N GLY A 93 -4.65 -12.71 8.15
CA GLY A 93 -4.63 -11.47 7.38
C GLY A 93 -6.02 -11.00 7.01
N ALA A 94 -6.89 -11.90 6.55
CA ALA A 94 -8.29 -11.57 6.30
C ALA A 94 -8.99 -11.11 7.59
N LEU A 95 -8.81 -11.85 8.69
CA LEU A 95 -9.35 -11.49 9.99
C LEU A 95 -8.87 -10.12 10.46
N ALA A 96 -7.58 -9.80 10.28
CA ALA A 96 -7.01 -8.51 10.66
C ALA A 96 -7.61 -7.37 9.82
N ILE A 97 -7.73 -7.54 8.51
CA ILE A 97 -8.31 -6.51 7.61
C ILE A 97 -9.78 -6.26 7.94
N PHE A 98 -10.60 -7.33 7.97
CA PHE A 98 -12.02 -7.20 8.31
C PHE A 98 -12.22 -6.72 9.75
N GLY A 99 -11.39 -7.20 10.68
CA GLY A 99 -11.36 -6.74 12.07
C GLY A 99 -11.05 -5.26 12.18
N SER A 100 -10.07 -4.74 11.43
CA SER A 100 -9.77 -3.30 11.36
C SER A 100 -10.95 -2.51 10.80
N LEU A 101 -11.61 -2.98 9.73
CA LEU A 101 -12.79 -2.33 9.15
C LEU A 101 -13.98 -2.27 10.13
N VAL A 102 -14.27 -3.39 10.80
CA VAL A 102 -15.29 -3.46 11.84
C VAL A 102 -14.93 -2.54 13.00
N MET A 103 -13.66 -2.52 13.43
CA MET A 103 -13.19 -1.67 14.52
C MET A 103 -13.37 -0.18 14.22
N VAL A 104 -12.98 0.30 13.03
CA VAL A 104 -13.16 1.73 12.69
C VAL A 104 -14.63 2.09 12.51
N THR A 105 -15.44 1.15 12.02
CA THR A 105 -16.89 1.34 11.89
C THR A 105 -17.56 1.44 13.26
N LEU A 106 -17.21 0.55 14.20
CA LEU A 106 -17.68 0.62 15.59
C LEU A 106 -17.17 1.89 16.28
N ALA A 107 -15.92 2.29 16.04
CA ALA A 107 -15.38 3.54 16.56
C ALA A 107 -16.20 4.75 16.07
N TYR A 108 -16.63 4.77 14.81
CA TYR A 108 -17.50 5.82 14.30
C TYR A 108 -18.83 5.91 15.06
N PHE A 109 -19.51 4.79 15.30
CA PHE A 109 -20.82 4.79 15.95
C PHE A 109 -20.77 4.97 17.47
N VAL A 110 -19.74 4.43 18.13
CA VAL A 110 -19.62 4.46 19.60
C VAL A 110 -18.87 5.71 20.08
N VAL A 111 -17.79 6.08 19.39
CA VAL A 111 -16.94 7.21 19.76
C VAL A 111 -17.37 8.46 19.00
N GLY A 112 -17.58 8.36 17.69
CA GLY A 112 -17.87 9.50 16.84
C GLY A 112 -16.66 10.41 16.60
N PRO A 113 -16.82 11.43 15.73
CA PRO A 113 -15.75 12.37 15.40
C PRO A 113 -15.33 13.23 16.59
N LEU A 114 -14.03 13.55 16.66
CA LEU A 114 -13.54 14.66 17.47
C LEU A 114 -13.96 15.98 16.80
N LYS A 115 -14.94 16.66 17.40
CA LYS A 115 -15.47 17.94 16.93
C LYS A 115 -14.65 19.11 17.43
N LEU A 116 -14.71 20.22 16.71
CA LEU A 116 -14.14 21.48 17.18
C LEU A 116 -14.90 21.99 18.41
N SER A 117 -14.16 22.54 19.37
CA SER A 117 -14.76 23.15 20.57
C SER A 117 -15.41 24.50 20.27
N LYS A 118 -14.97 25.18 19.21
CA LYS A 118 -15.50 26.47 18.74
C LYS A 118 -15.92 26.41 17.26
N PRO A 119 -16.82 27.30 16.81
CA PRO A 119 -17.13 27.45 15.40
C PRO A 119 -15.88 27.81 14.57
N LYS A 120 -15.87 27.40 13.29
CA LYS A 120 -14.86 27.81 12.31
C LYS A 120 -14.87 29.33 12.14
N THR A 121 -13.71 29.99 12.18
CA THR A 121 -13.64 31.44 12.00
C THR A 121 -13.72 31.85 10.53
N GLY A 122 -13.47 30.93 9.60
CA GLY A 122 -13.36 31.20 8.18
C GLY A 122 -11.97 31.70 7.76
N ARG A 123 -11.12 32.11 8.71
CA ARG A 123 -9.71 32.43 8.44
C ARG A 123 -8.97 31.13 8.12
N LYS A 124 -8.32 31.10 6.95
CA LYS A 124 -7.56 29.95 6.47
C LYS A 124 -6.07 30.13 6.75
N ILE A 125 -5.41 29.06 7.17
CA ILE A 125 -3.97 29.01 7.46
C ILE A 125 -3.34 27.98 6.56
N LYS A 126 -2.24 28.35 5.90
CA LYS A 126 -1.53 27.45 4.99
C LYS A 126 -0.84 26.32 5.77
N ARG A 127 -1.32 25.08 5.61
CA ARG A 127 -0.70 23.89 6.23
C ARG A 127 0.19 23.12 5.26
N TRP A 128 -0.29 22.89 4.04
CA TRP A 128 0.36 22.03 3.06
C TRP A 128 0.54 22.71 1.70
N SER A 129 1.78 22.69 1.20
CA SER A 129 2.07 23.19 -0.15
C SER A 129 1.43 22.30 -1.21
N ARG A 130 1.34 22.81 -2.45
CA ARG A 130 0.85 22.01 -3.59
C ARG A 130 1.70 20.75 -3.80
N MET A 131 3.02 20.85 -3.60
CA MET A 131 3.94 19.72 -3.75
C MET A 131 3.74 18.68 -2.65
N ASP A 132 3.47 19.09 -1.40
CA ASP A 132 3.16 18.16 -0.32
C ASP A 132 1.91 17.33 -0.63
N ARG A 133 0.85 18.00 -1.11
CA ARG A 133 -0.40 17.32 -1.45
C ARG A 133 -0.23 16.41 -2.66
N ALA A 134 0.50 16.85 -3.69
CA ALA A 134 0.78 16.00 -4.85
C ALA A 134 1.55 14.74 -4.44
N LEU A 135 2.54 14.87 -3.55
CA LEU A 135 3.29 13.74 -3.02
C LEU A 135 2.39 12.81 -2.19
N HIS A 136 1.55 13.36 -1.32
CA HIS A 136 0.57 12.60 -0.54
C HIS A 136 -0.37 11.80 -1.43
N TRP A 137 -1.04 12.44 -2.39
CA TRP A 137 -2.02 11.78 -3.24
C TRP A 137 -1.40 10.77 -4.20
N SER A 138 -0.16 11.02 -4.66
CA SER A 138 0.60 10.05 -5.45
C SER A 138 0.94 8.81 -4.61
N MET A 139 1.40 9.02 -3.37
CA MET A 139 1.67 7.95 -2.42
C MET A 139 0.40 7.15 -2.09
N ALA A 140 -0.70 7.84 -1.76
CA ALA A 140 -1.98 7.22 -1.42
C ALA A 140 -2.53 6.39 -2.59
N PHE A 141 -2.50 6.91 -3.81
CA PHE A 141 -2.95 6.18 -5.00
C PHE A 141 -2.08 4.95 -5.28
N SER A 142 -0.75 5.11 -5.23
CA SER A 142 0.19 3.99 -5.41
C SER A 142 -0.04 2.91 -4.36
N PHE A 143 -0.14 3.29 -3.08
CA PHE A 143 -0.41 2.37 -1.99
C PHE A 143 -1.75 1.63 -2.14
N LEU A 144 -2.85 2.35 -2.39
CA LEU A 144 -4.19 1.75 -2.51
C LEU A 144 -4.27 0.77 -3.67
N THR A 145 -3.67 1.11 -4.81
CA THR A 145 -3.70 0.24 -5.99
C THR A 145 -2.77 -0.97 -5.84
N LEU A 146 -1.63 -0.83 -5.14
CA LEU A 146 -0.77 -1.96 -4.74
C LEU A 146 -1.45 -2.86 -3.71
N ALA A 147 -2.12 -2.29 -2.72
CA ALA A 147 -2.88 -3.04 -1.74
C ALA A 147 -4.00 -3.84 -2.44
N PHE A 148 -4.73 -3.20 -3.35
CA PHE A 148 -5.80 -3.87 -4.11
C PHE A 148 -5.26 -5.01 -4.99
N SER A 149 -4.20 -4.76 -5.77
CA SER A 149 -3.60 -5.81 -6.61
C SER A 149 -3.01 -6.94 -5.77
N GLY A 150 -2.34 -6.63 -4.66
CA GLY A 150 -1.81 -7.63 -3.72
C GLY A 150 -2.92 -8.48 -3.06
N LEU A 151 -4.00 -7.85 -2.61
CA LEU A 151 -5.17 -8.56 -2.08
C LEU A 151 -5.85 -9.43 -3.16
N CYS A 152 -5.88 -8.98 -4.41
CA CYS A 152 -6.37 -9.79 -5.53
C CYS A 152 -5.48 -11.04 -5.74
N LEU A 153 -4.16 -10.90 -5.68
CA LEU A 153 -3.23 -12.04 -5.81
C LEU A 153 -3.38 -13.06 -4.68
N VAL A 154 -3.63 -12.61 -3.45
CA VAL A 154 -3.77 -13.50 -2.29
C VAL A 154 -5.17 -14.11 -2.20
N TYR A 155 -6.21 -13.28 -2.27
CA TYR A 155 -7.59 -13.68 -1.95
C TYR A 155 -8.50 -13.83 -3.16
N GLY A 156 -8.11 -13.37 -4.35
CA GLY A 156 -8.96 -13.42 -5.54
C GLY A 156 -9.43 -14.84 -5.88
N LYS A 157 -8.62 -15.87 -5.55
CA LYS A 157 -8.98 -17.27 -5.76
C LYS A 157 -10.21 -17.72 -4.94
N HIS A 158 -10.52 -17.05 -3.84
CA HIS A 158 -11.64 -17.40 -2.96
C HIS A 158 -12.93 -16.67 -3.34
N PHE A 159 -12.83 -15.46 -3.88
CA PHE A 159 -14.00 -14.59 -4.13
C PHE A 159 -14.30 -14.38 -5.61
N LEU A 160 -13.27 -14.27 -6.46
CA LEU A 160 -13.42 -13.97 -7.88
C LEU A 160 -13.45 -15.25 -8.72
N LYS A 161 -12.48 -16.16 -8.51
CA LYS A 161 -12.37 -17.40 -9.28
C LYS A 161 -13.66 -18.25 -9.30
N PRO A 162 -14.42 -18.41 -8.20
CA PRO A 162 -15.64 -19.23 -8.24
C PRO A 162 -16.77 -18.64 -9.10
N ILE A 163 -16.72 -17.34 -9.41
CA ILE A 163 -17.80 -16.60 -10.08
C ILE A 163 -17.42 -16.27 -11.53
N LEU A 164 -16.14 -16.36 -11.89
CA LEU A 164 -15.60 -15.96 -13.19
C LEU A 164 -15.14 -17.16 -14.03
N PRO A 165 -15.31 -17.12 -15.37
CA PRO A 165 -14.65 -18.02 -16.30
C PRO A 165 -13.12 -18.01 -16.12
N SER A 166 -12.48 -19.17 -16.37
CA SER A 166 -11.03 -19.36 -16.19
C SER A 166 -10.19 -18.38 -17.01
N GLU A 167 -10.64 -18.03 -18.22
CA GLU A 167 -9.97 -17.10 -19.12
C GLU A 167 -9.95 -15.67 -18.53
N ILE A 168 -11.09 -15.22 -17.99
CA ILE A 168 -11.22 -13.91 -17.34
C ILE A 168 -10.40 -13.88 -16.06
N TRP A 169 -10.43 -14.94 -15.26
CA TRP A 169 -9.62 -15.08 -14.07
C TRP A 169 -8.12 -14.97 -14.37
N GLY A 170 -7.64 -15.70 -15.39
CA GLY A 170 -6.26 -15.65 -15.84
C GLY A 170 -5.83 -14.23 -16.24
N MET A 171 -6.67 -13.53 -17.01
CA MET A 171 -6.43 -12.14 -17.41
C MET A 171 -6.33 -11.20 -16.21
N ILE A 172 -7.26 -11.31 -15.23
CA ILE A 172 -7.27 -10.45 -14.04
C ILE A 172 -6.01 -10.67 -13.20
N ILE A 173 -5.63 -11.92 -12.95
CA ILE A 173 -4.43 -12.21 -12.14
C ILE A 173 -3.16 -11.78 -12.86
N TYR A 174 -3.08 -12.00 -14.18
CA TYR A 174 -1.96 -11.52 -14.96
C TYR A 174 -1.84 -10.00 -14.88
N ALA A 175 -2.95 -9.27 -15.10
CA ALA A 175 -2.97 -7.82 -15.01
C ALA A 175 -2.62 -7.31 -13.60
N ALA A 176 -3.18 -7.93 -12.56
CA ALA A 176 -2.88 -7.59 -11.17
C ALA A 176 -1.39 -7.79 -10.85
N LYS A 177 -0.80 -8.92 -11.27
CA LYS A 177 0.64 -9.19 -11.09
C LYS A 177 1.50 -8.17 -11.82
N GLN A 178 1.25 -7.94 -13.11
CA GLN A 178 2.04 -6.97 -13.88
C GLN A 178 1.95 -5.58 -13.28
N TYR A 179 0.74 -5.11 -12.97
CA TYR A 179 0.54 -3.82 -12.33
C TYR A 179 1.27 -3.72 -10.99
N HIS A 180 1.19 -4.76 -10.15
CA HIS A 180 1.83 -4.78 -8.85
C HIS A 180 3.36 -4.64 -8.98
N ASN A 181 3.96 -5.44 -9.86
CA ASN A 181 5.41 -5.47 -10.10
C ASN A 181 5.93 -4.13 -10.65
N TYR A 182 5.19 -3.45 -11.54
CA TYR A 182 5.61 -2.15 -12.07
C TYR A 182 5.33 -0.98 -11.11
N MET A 183 4.25 -1.05 -10.33
CA MET A 183 3.91 0.01 -9.37
C MET A 183 4.78 -0.05 -8.11
N GLY A 184 5.31 -1.23 -7.74
CA GLY A 184 6.19 -1.41 -6.57
C GLY A 184 7.42 -0.50 -6.56
N PRO A 185 8.23 -0.45 -7.64
CA PRO A 185 9.37 0.47 -7.75
C PRO A 185 8.96 1.94 -7.67
N ILE A 186 7.81 2.32 -8.26
CA ILE A 186 7.28 3.69 -8.19
C ILE A 186 6.92 4.03 -6.73
N PHE A 187 6.26 3.12 -6.03
CA PHE A 187 5.96 3.26 -4.60
C PHE A 187 7.23 3.48 -3.78
N PHE A 188 8.29 2.71 -4.04
CA PHE A 188 9.56 2.87 -3.34
C PHE A 188 10.19 4.25 -3.56
N ILE A 189 10.19 4.76 -4.79
CA ILE A 189 10.69 6.10 -5.10
C ILE A 189 9.87 7.17 -4.35
N LEU A 190 8.54 7.07 -4.40
CA LEU A 190 7.65 7.98 -3.67
C LEU A 190 7.89 7.89 -2.15
N LEU A 191 8.16 6.70 -1.63
CA LEU A 191 8.45 6.47 -0.21
C LEU A 191 9.72 7.20 0.21
N MET A 192 10.77 7.16 -0.62
CA MET A 192 12.00 7.91 -0.37
C MET A 192 11.76 9.42 -0.42
N CYS A 193 10.94 9.90 -1.36
CA CYS A 193 10.55 11.31 -1.39
C CYS A 193 9.79 11.74 -0.12
N VAL A 194 8.85 10.92 0.35
CA VAL A 194 8.11 11.16 1.61
C VAL A 194 9.06 11.17 2.80
N LEU A 195 9.96 10.19 2.88
CA LEU A 195 10.98 10.10 3.92
C LEU A 195 11.80 11.40 3.99
N LEU A 196 12.45 11.77 2.89
CA LEU A 196 13.36 12.91 2.86
C LEU A 196 12.64 14.25 3.07
N LYS A 197 11.40 14.39 2.59
CA LYS A 197 10.66 15.64 2.68
C LYS A 197 10.05 15.87 4.07
N TRP A 198 9.55 14.83 4.73
CA TRP A 198 8.75 14.97 5.96
C TRP A 198 9.42 14.45 7.24
N TRP A 199 10.63 13.88 7.18
CA TRP A 199 11.32 13.33 8.36
C TRP A 199 11.44 14.32 9.52
N ARG A 200 11.87 15.57 9.28
CA ARG A 200 12.06 16.58 10.35
C ARG A 200 10.76 16.89 11.08
N LYS A 201 9.63 16.90 10.37
CA LYS A 201 8.31 17.13 10.94
C LYS A 201 7.76 15.91 11.69
N SER A 202 8.42 14.77 11.55
CA SER A 202 7.96 13.47 12.03
C SER A 202 8.78 12.91 13.19
N ILE A 203 9.71 13.69 13.75
CA ILE A 203 10.50 13.29 14.91
C ILE A 203 9.62 13.34 16.18
N PHE A 204 9.62 12.24 16.94
CA PHE A 204 8.94 12.17 18.22
C PHE A 204 9.60 13.08 19.27
N ASN A 205 8.78 13.73 20.07
CA ASN A 205 9.19 14.62 21.15
C ASN A 205 8.32 14.41 22.40
N LYS A 206 8.62 15.13 23.50
CA LYS A 206 7.91 14.97 24.77
C LYS A 206 6.41 15.29 24.68
N THR A 207 6.01 16.20 23.78
CA THR A 207 4.61 16.54 23.55
C THR A 207 3.82 15.35 23.00
N ASP A 208 4.44 14.53 22.14
CA ASP A 208 3.78 13.33 21.60
C ASP A 208 3.48 12.28 22.68
N ILE A 209 4.34 12.16 23.69
CA ILE A 209 4.08 11.26 24.83
C ILE A 209 2.82 11.70 25.57
N GLN A 210 2.67 13.00 25.81
CA GLN A 210 1.45 13.56 26.43
C GLN A 210 0.22 13.39 25.54
N TRP A 211 0.40 13.52 24.22
CA TRP A 211 -0.65 13.27 23.24
C TRP A 211 -1.13 11.82 23.29
N PHE A 212 -0.21 10.84 23.35
CA PHE A 212 -0.55 9.42 23.49
C PHE A 212 -1.18 9.08 24.84
N MET A 213 -0.71 9.65 25.94
CA MET A 213 -1.33 9.45 27.26
C MET A 213 -2.79 9.93 27.30
N LYS A 214 -3.14 10.90 26.45
CA LYS A 214 -4.51 11.39 26.28
C LYS A 214 -5.26 10.73 25.11
N MET A 215 -4.65 9.75 24.43
CA MET A 215 -5.20 9.07 23.24
C MET A 215 -5.64 10.05 22.14
N GLY A 216 -4.87 11.14 21.98
CA GLY A 216 -5.22 12.23 21.06
C GLY A 216 -6.52 12.96 21.38
N GLY A 217 -7.08 12.75 22.58
CA GLY A 217 -8.37 13.30 22.97
C GLY A 217 -9.58 12.64 22.31
N MET A 218 -9.39 11.51 21.62
CA MET A 218 -10.44 10.85 20.87
C MET A 218 -11.33 9.95 21.74
N VAL A 219 -10.77 9.36 22.81
CA VAL A 219 -11.46 8.31 23.59
C VAL A 219 -11.23 8.45 25.10
N GLY A 220 -12.09 7.78 25.88
CA GLY A 220 -11.95 7.65 27.32
C GLY A 220 -12.16 8.97 28.08
N LYS A 221 -11.51 9.09 29.25
CA LYS A 221 -11.64 10.24 30.16
C LYS A 221 -11.15 11.58 29.59
N HIS A 222 -10.41 11.53 28.48
CA HIS A 222 -9.87 12.71 27.80
C HIS A 222 -10.60 13.03 26.49
N LYS A 223 -11.74 12.38 26.23
CA LYS A 223 -12.55 12.63 25.03
C LYS A 223 -12.95 14.11 24.93
N GLY A 224 -12.73 14.71 23.77
CA GLY A 224 -13.01 16.13 23.53
C GLY A 224 -11.93 17.08 24.05
N SER A 225 -10.88 16.56 24.69
CA SER A 225 -9.67 17.35 24.90
C SER A 225 -8.92 17.47 23.58
N HIS A 226 -8.20 18.57 23.37
CA HIS A 226 -7.28 18.71 22.25
C HIS A 226 -5.86 18.79 22.81
N PRO A 227 -5.14 17.66 22.93
CA PRO A 227 -3.77 17.66 23.42
C PRO A 227 -2.87 18.48 22.50
N SER A 228 -2.00 19.30 23.08
CA SER A 228 -1.06 20.13 22.34
C SER A 228 -0.26 19.34 21.31
N ALA A 229 0.02 19.95 20.16
CA ALA A 229 0.80 19.35 19.09
C ALA A 229 1.53 20.39 18.24
N GLY A 230 2.71 20.01 17.75
CA GLY A 230 3.43 20.76 16.72
C GLY A 230 2.80 20.58 15.34
N PHE A 231 3.58 20.74 14.26
CA PHE A 231 3.04 20.60 12.90
C PHE A 231 2.38 19.24 12.67
N SER A 232 3.05 18.16 13.10
CA SER A 232 2.48 16.82 13.14
C SER A 232 2.20 16.42 14.58
N ASN A 233 1.04 15.83 14.84
CA ASN A 233 0.70 15.23 16.13
C ASN A 233 1.28 13.81 16.27
N GLY A 234 1.21 13.23 17.47
CA GLY A 234 1.78 11.90 17.75
C GLY A 234 1.22 10.79 16.84
N GLY A 235 -0.07 10.83 16.51
CA GLY A 235 -0.71 9.88 15.60
C GLY A 235 -0.22 10.01 14.15
N GLU A 236 -0.11 11.24 13.64
CA GLU A 236 0.45 11.50 12.30
C GLU A 236 1.91 11.02 12.20
N LYS A 237 2.71 11.22 13.26
CA LYS A 237 4.10 10.71 13.33
C LYS A 237 4.16 9.19 13.38
N ALA A 238 3.27 8.54 14.12
CA ALA A 238 3.20 7.09 14.19
C ALA A 238 2.88 6.46 12.83
N ILE A 239 1.88 7.01 12.11
CA ILE A 239 1.55 6.54 10.75
C ILE A 239 2.68 6.82 9.76
N TYR A 240 3.35 7.97 9.87
CA TYR A 240 4.53 8.24 9.06
C TYR A 240 5.61 7.17 9.26
N TRP A 241 6.00 6.85 10.50
CA TRP A 241 7.03 5.85 10.75
C TRP A 241 6.58 4.43 10.42
N LEU A 242 5.30 4.11 10.62
CA LEU A 242 4.70 2.85 10.15
C LEU A 242 4.84 2.72 8.63
N LEU A 243 4.53 3.77 7.87
CA LEU A 243 4.71 3.80 6.41
C LEU A 243 6.19 3.64 6.04
N ILE A 244 7.09 4.40 6.64
CA ILE A 244 8.51 4.35 6.29
C ILE A 244 9.11 2.96 6.57
N VAL A 245 8.93 2.44 7.79
CA VAL A 245 9.56 1.19 8.21
C VAL A 245 8.98 0.02 7.42
N PHE A 246 7.67 -0.19 7.45
CA PHE A 246 7.06 -1.34 6.77
C PHE A 246 7.01 -1.15 5.25
N GLY A 247 6.99 0.10 4.76
CA GLY A 247 7.12 0.44 3.34
C GLY A 247 8.49 0.08 2.78
N ILE A 248 9.57 0.30 3.54
CA ILE A 248 10.92 -0.13 3.16
C ILE A 248 10.98 -1.66 3.12
N VAL A 249 10.49 -2.32 4.18
CA VAL A 249 10.52 -3.79 4.28
C VAL A 249 9.72 -4.44 3.14
N VAL A 250 8.51 -3.94 2.82
CA VAL A 250 7.69 -4.47 1.72
C VAL A 250 8.33 -4.21 0.35
N ALA A 251 8.96 -3.04 0.15
CA ALA A 251 9.64 -2.72 -1.10
C ALA A 251 10.88 -3.60 -1.34
N PHE A 252 11.74 -3.77 -0.33
CA PHE A 252 12.93 -4.62 -0.45
C PHE A 252 12.59 -6.10 -0.63
N SER A 253 11.63 -6.61 0.15
CA SER A 253 11.16 -7.99 -0.04
C SER A 253 10.48 -8.19 -1.40
N GLY A 254 9.73 -7.19 -1.89
CA GLY A 254 9.14 -7.20 -3.23
C GLY A 254 10.20 -7.23 -4.33
N PHE A 255 11.26 -6.43 -4.19
CA PHE A 255 12.39 -6.44 -5.11
C PHE A 255 13.06 -7.82 -5.19
N VAL A 256 13.26 -8.49 -4.05
CA VAL A 256 13.79 -9.88 -4.03
C VAL A 256 12.86 -10.83 -4.79
N LEU A 257 11.54 -10.69 -4.63
CA LEU A 257 10.55 -11.53 -5.31
C LEU A 257 10.47 -11.29 -6.82
N ASP A 258 10.63 -10.05 -7.26
CA ASP A 258 10.53 -9.66 -8.67
C ASP A 258 11.77 -10.05 -9.48
N PHE A 259 12.94 -10.07 -8.84
CA PHE A 259 14.22 -10.29 -9.50
C PHE A 259 14.95 -11.51 -8.89
N PRO A 260 14.51 -12.75 -9.22
CA PRO A 260 15.18 -13.98 -8.79
C PRO A 260 16.45 -14.26 -9.61
N MET A 261 17.32 -13.26 -9.75
CA MET A 261 18.51 -13.28 -10.61
C MET A 261 19.80 -12.94 -9.87
N PHE A 262 19.75 -12.80 -8.54
CA PHE A 262 20.90 -12.47 -7.70
C PHE A 262 21.48 -13.68 -6.97
N GLY A 263 21.19 -14.89 -7.45
CA GLY A 263 21.59 -16.15 -6.79
C GLY A 263 20.75 -16.49 -5.55
N GLN A 264 19.56 -15.90 -5.42
CA GLN A 264 18.62 -16.26 -4.35
C GLN A 264 18.21 -17.72 -4.46
N LEU A 265 18.19 -18.42 -3.33
CA LEU A 265 17.68 -19.78 -3.22
C LEU A 265 16.16 -19.79 -2.99
N ARG A 266 15.54 -20.97 -3.05
CA ARG A 266 14.10 -21.10 -2.78
C ARG A 266 13.73 -20.56 -1.40
N ARG A 267 14.60 -20.77 -0.41
CA ARG A 267 14.40 -20.29 0.97
C ARG A 267 14.32 -18.77 1.07
N ASP A 268 15.10 -18.05 0.27
CA ASP A 268 15.12 -16.58 0.25
C ASP A 268 13.82 -16.02 -0.32
N MET A 269 13.31 -16.67 -1.38
CA MET A 269 12.02 -16.33 -1.99
C MET A 269 10.85 -16.58 -1.03
N GLU A 270 10.87 -17.72 -0.34
CA GLU A 270 9.88 -18.07 0.69
C GLU A 270 9.87 -17.06 1.85
N LEU A 271 11.06 -16.72 2.38
CA LEU A 271 11.16 -15.74 3.47
C LEU A 271 10.71 -14.36 3.03
N SER A 272 11.16 -13.92 1.86
CA SER A 272 10.79 -12.63 1.29
C SER A 272 9.29 -12.55 1.08
N ASN A 273 8.65 -13.63 0.63
CA ASN A 273 7.20 -13.68 0.49
C ASN A 273 6.48 -13.53 1.84
N LEU A 274 6.92 -14.24 2.89
CA LEU A 274 6.31 -14.12 4.23
C LEU A 274 6.47 -12.70 4.80
N VAL A 275 7.68 -12.15 4.70
CA VAL A 275 8.00 -10.80 5.19
C VAL A 275 7.21 -9.73 4.42
N HIS A 276 7.08 -9.90 3.11
CA HIS A 276 6.32 -9.01 2.24
C HIS A 276 4.85 -9.01 2.63
N MET A 277 4.24 -10.19 2.78
CA MET A 277 2.84 -10.33 3.16
C MET A 277 2.55 -9.77 4.55
N LEU A 278 3.42 -10.04 5.54
CA LEU A 278 3.26 -9.50 6.89
C LEU A 278 3.37 -7.97 6.91
N SER A 279 4.36 -7.41 6.23
CA SER A 279 4.58 -5.96 6.16
C SER A 279 3.45 -5.27 5.42
N ALA A 280 3.00 -5.82 4.30
CA ALA A 280 1.85 -5.33 3.56
C ALA A 280 0.57 -5.35 4.42
N LEU A 281 0.34 -6.41 5.20
CA LEU A 281 -0.80 -6.51 6.11
C LEU A 281 -0.77 -5.41 7.18
N ILE A 282 0.38 -5.20 7.83
CA ILE A 282 0.54 -4.14 8.84
C ILE A 282 0.24 -2.77 8.23
N LEU A 283 0.76 -2.49 7.02
CA LEU A 283 0.45 -1.26 6.30
C LEU A 283 -1.05 -1.14 6.00
N ILE A 284 -1.68 -2.16 5.43
CA ILE A 284 -3.11 -2.13 5.09
C ILE A 284 -3.95 -1.82 6.33
N CYS A 285 -3.72 -2.53 7.43
CA CYS A 285 -4.45 -2.30 8.69
C CYS A 285 -4.18 -0.89 9.23
N GLY A 286 -2.92 -0.44 9.30
CA GLY A 286 -2.56 0.90 9.76
C GLY A 286 -3.20 2.01 8.93
N PHE A 287 -3.23 1.84 7.60
CA PHE A 287 -3.80 2.83 6.69
C PHE A 287 -5.33 2.83 6.67
N ILE A 288 -6.00 1.74 7.01
CA ILE A 288 -7.45 1.76 7.31
C ILE A 288 -7.74 2.75 8.44
N PHE A 289 -6.96 2.71 9.53
CA PHE A 289 -7.10 3.69 10.62
C PHE A 289 -6.75 5.12 10.19
N HIS A 290 -5.70 5.30 9.41
CA HIS A 290 -5.32 6.62 8.88
C HIS A 290 -6.45 7.24 8.03
N ILE A 291 -7.01 6.46 7.10
CA ILE A 291 -8.12 6.90 6.24
C ILE A 291 -9.35 7.21 7.09
N TYR A 292 -9.69 6.37 8.07
CA TYR A 292 -10.78 6.61 8.98
C TYR A 292 -10.63 7.93 9.75
N ILE A 293 -9.48 8.18 10.37
CA ILE A 293 -9.23 9.40 11.15
C ILE A 293 -9.31 10.64 10.25
N GLY A 294 -8.72 10.57 9.05
CA GLY A 294 -8.70 11.69 8.11
C GLY A 294 -10.05 12.05 7.49
N LEU A 295 -10.91 11.05 7.24
CA LEU A 295 -12.23 11.26 6.61
C LEU A 295 -13.35 11.48 7.62
N PHE A 296 -13.35 10.73 8.72
CA PHE A 296 -14.50 10.62 9.62
C PHE A 296 -14.15 10.87 11.09
N GLY A 297 -12.93 10.55 11.52
CA GLY A 297 -12.58 10.58 12.94
C GLY A 297 -12.28 11.98 13.49
N MET A 298 -11.92 12.95 12.64
CA MET A 298 -11.57 14.31 13.05
C MET A 298 -12.23 15.34 12.15
N GLU A 299 -12.95 16.27 12.75
CA GLU A 299 -13.61 17.35 12.02
C GLU A 299 -12.58 18.16 11.22
N ALA A 300 -12.90 18.43 9.95
CA ALA A 300 -12.04 19.20 9.02
C ALA A 300 -10.63 18.61 8.77
N GLY A 301 -10.36 17.35 9.14
CA GLY A 301 -9.07 16.71 8.90
C GLY A 301 -8.69 16.62 7.41
N LEU A 302 -9.68 16.43 6.53
CA LEU A 302 -9.48 16.32 5.08
C LEU A 302 -9.16 17.67 4.39
N ASP A 303 -9.62 18.80 4.95
CA ASP A 303 -9.53 20.13 4.32
C ASP A 303 -8.08 20.48 3.95
N GLY A 304 -7.14 20.16 4.86
CA GLY A 304 -5.72 20.38 4.66
C GLY A 304 -5.10 19.59 3.51
N MET A 305 -5.55 18.36 3.24
CA MET A 305 -5.03 17.52 2.15
C MET A 305 -5.65 17.82 0.79
N VAL A 306 -6.87 18.37 0.77
CA VAL A 306 -7.56 18.74 -0.47
C VAL A 306 -7.15 20.14 -0.91
N THR A 307 -7.29 21.13 -0.03
CA THR A 307 -7.07 22.55 -0.36
C THR A 307 -5.63 22.99 -0.06
N GLY A 308 -5.02 22.41 0.98
CA GLY A 308 -3.75 22.85 1.56
C GLY A 308 -3.91 23.75 2.78
N ASP A 309 -5.12 24.19 3.06
CA ASP A 309 -5.40 25.21 4.05
C ASP A 309 -6.35 24.64 5.11
N VAL A 310 -6.15 25.05 6.35
CA VAL A 310 -6.98 24.64 7.49
C VAL A 310 -7.62 25.85 8.14
N ASP A 311 -8.77 25.66 8.80
CA ASP A 311 -9.39 26.74 9.57
C ASP A 311 -8.53 27.09 10.80
N GLU A 312 -8.50 28.37 11.16
CA GLU A 312 -7.76 28.85 12.33
C GLU A 312 -8.21 28.18 13.63
N THR A 313 -9.51 27.93 13.83
CA THR A 313 -10.00 27.21 15.02
C THR A 313 -9.42 25.81 15.08
N TRP A 314 -9.41 25.12 13.94
CA TRP A 314 -8.82 23.78 13.84
C TRP A 314 -7.33 23.78 14.15
N ALA A 315 -6.59 24.77 13.65
CA ALA A 315 -5.15 24.90 13.92
C ALA A 315 -4.88 25.17 15.41
N LYS A 316 -5.65 26.06 16.06
CA LYS A 316 -5.54 26.37 17.49
C LYS A 316 -5.82 25.16 18.37
N GLU A 317 -6.79 24.33 18.01
CA GLU A 317 -7.20 23.20 18.83
C GLU A 317 -6.28 22.00 18.60
N HIS A 318 -6.08 21.57 17.35
CA HIS A 318 -5.38 20.32 17.06
C HIS A 318 -3.86 20.46 16.97
N HIS A 319 -3.36 21.68 16.76
CA HIS A 319 -1.95 21.96 16.46
C HIS A 319 -1.52 23.33 17.04
N ASP A 320 -1.86 23.58 18.29
CA ASP A 320 -1.63 24.84 19.01
C ASP A 320 -0.18 25.36 18.89
N LEU A 321 0.82 24.51 19.14
CA LEU A 321 2.23 24.88 19.09
C LEU A 321 2.60 25.36 17.68
N TRP A 322 2.14 24.65 16.65
CA TRP A 322 2.38 25.05 15.26
C TRP A 322 1.62 26.33 14.89
N TYR A 323 0.37 26.49 15.35
CA TYR A 323 -0.40 27.70 15.10
C TYR A 323 0.35 28.93 15.63
N HIS A 324 0.92 28.87 16.84
CA HIS A 324 1.68 29.97 17.42
C HIS A 324 2.92 30.34 16.60
N GLU A 325 3.54 29.39 15.91
CA GLU A 325 4.69 29.62 15.03
C GLU A 325 4.31 30.32 13.72
N VAL A 326 3.12 30.06 13.16
CA VAL A 326 2.76 30.48 11.79
C VAL A 326 1.70 31.57 11.71
N LYS A 327 1.01 31.89 12.81
CA LYS A 327 -0.13 32.83 12.83
C LYS A 327 0.21 34.25 12.40
N ASP A 328 1.47 34.66 12.57
CA ASP A 328 1.95 36.03 12.30
C ASP A 328 2.63 36.16 10.94
N LEU A 329 2.78 35.05 10.19
CA LEU A 329 3.39 35.05 8.86
C LEU A 329 2.53 35.85 7.87
N PRO A 330 3.15 36.64 6.95
CA PRO A 330 2.43 37.49 5.99
C PRO A 330 1.35 36.77 5.20
N GLU A 331 1.61 35.54 4.77
CA GLU A 331 0.67 34.71 4.00
C GLU A 331 -0.54 34.21 4.79
N ASN A 332 -0.47 34.24 6.13
CA ASN A 332 -1.54 33.80 7.02
C ASN A 332 -2.25 34.97 7.70
N GLN A 333 -1.85 36.22 7.44
CA GLN A 333 -2.52 37.37 8.02
C GLN A 333 -3.97 37.48 7.51
N PRO A 334 -4.90 37.95 8.34
CA PRO A 334 -6.25 38.22 7.89
C PRO A 334 -6.18 39.16 6.69
N GLN A 335 -6.75 38.78 5.55
CA GLN A 335 -7.00 39.75 4.49
C GLN A 335 -7.99 40.75 5.07
N ASP A 336 -7.55 42.00 5.27
CA ASP A 336 -8.45 43.09 5.62
C ASP A 336 -9.61 43.04 4.62
N LYS A 337 -10.82 42.77 5.13
CA LYS A 337 -12.03 43.01 4.36
C LYS A 337 -11.98 44.49 4.03
N LYS A 338 -11.67 44.83 2.78
CA LYS A 338 -12.04 46.15 2.25
C LYS A 338 -13.55 46.24 2.41
N VAL A 339 -13.95 47.03 3.39
CA VAL A 339 -15.32 47.51 3.54
C VAL A 339 -15.44 48.57 2.45
N ASP A 340 -15.95 48.15 1.30
CA ASP A 340 -16.47 49.07 0.28
C ASP A 340 -17.93 49.40 0.58
#